data_AF-A0A958TNU4-F1
#
_entry.id   AF-A0A958TNU4-F1
#
_cell.length_a   1.000
_cell.length_b   1.000
_cell.length_c   1.000
_cell.angle_alpha   90.00
_cell.angle_beta   90.00
_cell.angle_gamma   90.00
#
_symmetry.space_group_name_H-M   'P 1'
#
loop_
_entity.id
_entity.type
_entity.pdbx_description
1 polymer ?
#
loop_
_entity_poly.entity_id
_entity_poly.type
_entity_poly.pdbx_seq_one_letter_code
_entity_poly.pdbx_strand_id
1 'polypeptide(L)' 'MKAPSFTFNHIALSVNDVDESLSFYQKVFQFEEIENTASESKTRWLS' A
#
# COMPACT_ATOMS: atom_id res chain seq x y z
N MET A 1 16.09 -26.13 15.94
CA MET A 1 15.29 -25.84 14.72
C MET A 1 14.66 -24.47 14.89
N LYS A 2 14.81 -23.55 13.93
CA LYS A 2 14.24 -22.20 14.02
C LYS A 2 12.76 -22.28 13.63
N ALA A 3 11.87 -21.74 14.46
CA ALA A 3 10.45 -21.68 14.12
C ALA A 3 10.24 -20.81 12.85
N PRO A 4 9.32 -21.18 11.95
CA PRO A 4 9.02 -20.35 10.78
C PRO A 4 8.47 -19.00 11.24
N SER A 5 9.06 -17.91 10.75
CA SER A 5 8.57 -16.55 10.99
C SER A 5 7.61 -16.17 9.88
N PHE A 6 6.31 -16.10 10.20
CA PHE A 6 5.32 -15.48 9.33
C PHE A 6 5.13 -14.03 9.76
N THR A 7 5.33 -13.11 8.83
CA THR A 7 5.11 -11.68 9.05
C THR A 7 4.24 -11.16 7.91
N PHE A 8 3.31 -10.28 8.25
CA PHE A 8 2.53 -9.57 7.25
C PHE A 8 3.44 -8.61 6.48
N ASN A 9 3.43 -8.71 5.15
CA ASN A 9 4.26 -7.86 4.29
C ASN A 9 3.45 -6.67 3.74
N HIS A 10 2.36 -6.94 3.01
CA HIS A 10 1.45 -5.92 2.50
C HIS A 10 0.07 -6.52 2.17
N ILE A 11 -0.91 -5.65 1.90
CA ILE A 11 -2.24 -6.00 1.38
C ILE A 11 -2.56 -5.14 0.15
N ALA A 12 -3.15 -5.78 -0.86
CA ALA A 12 -3.70 -5.07 -2.02
C ALA A 12 -5.21 -4.86 -1.81
N LEU A 13 -5.66 -3.61 -1.95
CA LEU A 13 -7.07 -3.23 -1.81
C LEU A 13 -7.57 -2.65 -3.13
N SER A 14 -8.66 -3.23 -3.66
CA SER A 14 -9.35 -2.65 -4.81
C SER A 14 -10.34 -1.60 -4.33
N VAL A 15 -10.28 -0.42 -4.93
CA VAL A 15 -11.08 0.75 -4.57
C VAL A 15 -11.73 1.33 -5.83
N ASN A 16 -12.82 2.08 -5.65
CA ASN A 16 -13.51 2.72 -6.76
C ASN A 16 -12.71 3.90 -7.35
N ASP A 17 -12.09 4.71 -6.48
CA ASP A 17 -11.25 5.84 -6.85
C ASP A 17 -9.93 5.78 -6.06
N VAL A 18 -8.82 5.75 -6.80
CA VAL A 18 -7.47 5.61 -6.24
C VAL A 18 -6.99 6.90 -5.60
N ASP A 19 -7.29 8.06 -6.18
CA ASP A 19 -6.79 9.35 -5.71
C ASP A 19 -7.56 9.81 -4.45
N GLU A 20 -8.86 9.52 -4.38
CA GLU A 20 -9.65 9.71 -3.16
C GLU A 20 -9.12 8.85 -2.01
N SER A 21 -8.86 7.57 -2.30
CA SER A 21 -8.32 6.62 -1.32
C SER A 21 -6.93 7.04 -0.83
N LEU A 22 -6.05 7.43 -1.75
CA LEU A 22 -4.71 7.95 -1.44
C LEU A 22 -4.78 9.15 -0.48
N SER A 23 -5.62 10.13 -0.82
CA SER A 23 -5.81 11.34 0.00
C SER A 23 -6.32 11.01 1.39
N PHE A 24 -7.25 10.04 1.51
CA PHE A 24 -7.75 9.58 2.79
C PHE A 24 -6.65 8.95 3.65
N TYR A 25 -5.88 8.00 3.09
CA TYR A 25 -4.83 7.32 3.84
C TYR A 25 -3.69 8.26 4.27
N GLN A 26 -3.32 9.21 3.40
CA GLN A 26 -2.35 10.25 3.74
C GLN A 26 -2.88 11.18 4.84
N LYS A 27 -4.15 11.61 4.78
CA LYS A 27 -4.70 12.56 5.77
C LYS A 27 -4.95 11.92 7.13
N VAL A 28 -5.45 10.69 7.17
CA VAL A 28 -5.90 10.04 8.41
C VAL A 28 -4.77 9.26 9.06
N PHE A 29 -4.01 8.52 8.26
CA PHE A 29 -2.96 7.63 8.75
C PHE A 29 -1.55 8.15 8.52
N GLN A 30 -1.39 9.23 7.76
CA GLN A 30 -0.09 9.86 7.47
C GLN A 30 0.88 8.92 6.75
N PHE A 31 0.37 7.94 6.01
CA PHE A 31 1.21 7.07 5.19
C PHE A 31 1.82 7.84 4.03
N GLU A 32 3.09 7.56 3.76
CA GLU A 32 3.81 8.16 2.65
C GLU A 32 3.67 7.29 1.41
N GLU A 33 3.65 7.96 0.26
CA GLU A 33 3.64 7.24 -1.01
C GLU A 33 5.06 6.75 -1.35
N ILE A 34 5.16 5.48 -1.69
CA ILE A 34 6.41 4.86 -2.13
C ILE A 34 6.36 4.59 -3.64
N GLU A 35 7.53 4.65 -4.27
CA GLU A 35 7.67 4.47 -5.72
C GLU A 35 7.10 3.11 -6.17
N ASN A 36 6.24 3.13 -7.19
CA ASN A 36 5.73 1.91 -7.80
C ASN A 36 6.80 1.34 -8.75
N THR A 37 7.54 0.34 -8.28
CA THR A 37 8.59 -0.33 -9.08
C THR A 37 8.05 -1.49 -9.93
N ALA A 38 6.76 -1.79 -9.88
CA ALA A 38 6.21 -3.03 -10.43
C ALA A 38 5.66 -2.88 -11.85
N SER A 39 5.18 -1.69 -12.27
CA SER A 39 4.66 -1.43 -13.63
C SER A 39 4.16 0.00 -13.83
N GLU A 40 3.83 0.36 -15.08
CA GLU A 40 3.01 1.51 -15.51
C GLU A 40 1.52 1.42 -15.06
N SER A 41 1.24 0.80 -13.91
CA SER A 41 -0.12 0.63 -13.41
C SER A 41 -0.61 1.85 -12.62
N LYS A 42 -1.94 2.02 -12.53
CA LYS A 42 -2.57 3.02 -11.66
C LYS A 42 -2.51 2.66 -10.17
N THR A 43 -1.85 1.57 -9.80
CA THR A 43 -1.70 1.16 -8.41
C THR A 43 -0.80 2.15 -7.67
N ARG A 44 -1.20 2.54 -6.47
CA ARG A 44 -0.43 3.43 -5.59
C ARG A 44 -0.05 2.65 -4.33
N TRP A 45 1.19 2.81 -3.89
CA TRP A 45 1.74 2.09 -2.74
C TRP A 45 1.95 3.07 -1.59
N LEU A 46 1.56 2.65 -0.39
CA LEU A 46 1.64 3.45 0.82
C LEU A 46 2.34 2.65 1.92
N SER A 47 3.18 3.30 2.73
CA SER A 47 3.80 2.71 3.94
C SER A 47 3.70 3.63 5.15
#